data_AF-A0A9D1CI82-F1
#
_entry.id   AF-A0A9D1CI82-F1
#
_cell.length_a   1.000
_cell.length_b   1.000
_cell.length_c   1.000
_cell.angle_alpha   90.00
_cell.angle_beta   90.00
_cell.angle_gamma   90.00
#
_symmetry.space_group_name_H-M   'P 1'
#
loop_
_entity.id
_entity.type
_entity.pdbx_description
1 polymer ?
#
loop_
_entity_poly.entity_id
_entity_poly.type
_entity_poly.pdbx_seq_one_letter_code
_entity_poly.pdbx_strand_id
1 'polypeptide(L)'
;VKTIPATGHTWDQGTVLTPATCTENGTMRYTCTVCGETRDEVIPASHHYVDTVTAPTCTQDGYTTHTCSVCGDTYTDTSVAALGHSYEWVVDQEPTATQAGSRHQECTVCGALGATETIPATGTEPGTEPSTQPSTQPSTQPQAGSTVPSTGDHSHLTVYVGILAVCVLALAGVGAVAVRRRRR
;
A
#
# COMPACT_ATOMS: atom_id res chain seq x y z
N VAL A 1 28.91 22.05 67.77
CA VAL A 1 28.98 21.22 66.54
C VAL A 1 29.10 22.18 65.36
N LYS A 2 30.21 22.14 64.62
CA LYS A 2 30.40 22.95 63.41
C LYS A 2 29.77 22.19 62.26
N THR A 3 28.60 22.63 61.78
CA THR A 3 27.99 22.07 60.58
C THR A 3 28.74 22.59 59.37
N ILE A 4 29.38 21.68 58.62
CA ILE A 4 29.94 22.00 57.31
C ILE A 4 28.78 21.84 56.31
N PRO A 5 28.40 22.88 55.55
CA PRO A 5 27.37 22.74 54.53
C PRO A 5 27.83 21.72 53.49
N ALA A 6 26.94 20.81 53.09
CA ALA A 6 27.24 19.86 52.02
C ALA A 6 27.54 20.64 50.73
N THR A 7 28.78 20.53 50.25
CA THR A 7 29.28 21.22 49.04
C THR A 7 28.73 20.64 47.73
N GLY A 8 27.73 19.75 47.79
CA GLY A 8 27.28 18.97 46.64
C GLY A 8 28.31 17.93 46.22
N HIS A 9 27.94 17.06 45.26
CA HIS A 9 28.84 16.08 44.68
C HIS A 9 29.50 16.62 43.41
N THR A 10 30.80 16.36 43.24
CA THR A 10 31.54 16.62 42.00
C THR A 10 31.76 15.29 41.28
N TRP A 11 30.85 14.96 40.38
CA TRP A 11 30.86 13.72 39.59
C TRP A 11 31.95 13.73 38.51
N ASP A 12 32.50 12.56 38.21
CA ASP A 12 33.36 12.33 37.05
C ASP A 12 32.56 12.32 35.73
N GLN A 13 33.22 11.96 34.62
CA GLN A 13 32.58 11.87 33.30
C GLN A 13 31.64 10.66 33.15
N GLY A 14 31.56 9.79 34.17
CA GLY A 14 30.84 8.54 34.10
C GLY A 14 31.60 7.45 33.33
N THR A 15 31.34 6.20 33.68
CA THR A 15 31.84 5.01 32.99
C THR A 15 30.67 4.13 32.58
N VAL A 16 30.61 3.76 31.29
CA VAL A 16 29.61 2.81 30.80
C VAL A 16 29.88 1.45 31.42
N LEU A 17 28.92 0.94 32.19
CA LEU A 17 28.98 -0.41 32.75
C LEU A 17 28.40 -1.41 31.75
N THR A 18 27.25 -1.09 31.19
CA THR A 18 26.56 -1.87 30.18
C THR A 18 26.16 -0.94 29.06
N PRO A 19 26.59 -1.14 27.81
CA PRO A 19 26.14 -0.34 26.69
C PRO A 19 24.64 -0.61 26.42
N ALA A 20 23.92 0.40 25.97
CA ALA A 20 22.56 0.18 25.46
C ALA A 20 22.60 -0.55 24.12
N THR A 21 21.52 -1.29 23.83
CA THR A 21 21.27 -1.91 22.53
C THR A 21 19.99 -1.33 21.92
N CYS A 22 19.53 -1.87 20.81
CA CYS A 22 18.26 -1.44 20.20
C CYS A 22 17.05 -1.71 21.11
N THR A 23 17.09 -2.77 21.92
CA THR A 23 15.92 -3.24 22.70
C THR A 23 16.16 -3.25 24.20
N GLU A 24 17.40 -3.10 24.65
CA GLU A 24 17.76 -3.16 26.06
C GLU A 24 18.50 -1.89 26.48
N ASN A 25 18.07 -1.33 27.61
CA ASN A 25 18.74 -0.18 28.20
C ASN A 25 20.13 -0.57 28.72
N GLY A 26 21.08 0.35 28.58
CA GLY A 26 22.39 0.28 29.21
C GLY A 26 22.41 0.96 30.58
N THR A 27 23.59 1.01 31.19
CA THR A 27 23.83 1.69 32.47
C THR A 27 25.19 2.36 32.47
N MET A 28 25.23 3.59 32.96
CA MET A 28 26.45 4.36 33.21
C MET A 28 26.57 4.68 34.70
N ARG A 29 27.77 4.57 35.25
CA ARG A 29 28.07 4.91 36.64
C ARG A 29 28.90 6.18 36.72
N TYR A 30 28.46 7.11 37.56
CA TYR A 30 29.23 8.30 37.93
C TYR A 30 29.82 8.14 39.32
N THR A 31 31.06 8.57 39.49
CA THR A 31 31.77 8.53 40.77
C THR A 31 32.09 9.95 41.22
N CYS A 32 31.75 10.30 42.44
CA CYS A 32 32.16 11.57 43.03
C CYS A 32 33.66 11.56 43.26
N THR A 33 34.38 12.45 42.57
CA THR A 33 35.84 12.56 42.62
C THR A 33 36.38 12.97 44.00
N VAL A 34 35.52 13.51 44.87
CA VAL A 34 35.89 14.01 46.19
C VAL A 34 35.69 12.95 47.28
N CYS A 35 34.60 12.18 47.25
CA CYS A 35 34.23 11.26 48.32
C CYS A 35 34.05 9.79 47.90
N GLY A 36 34.11 9.48 46.60
CA GLY A 36 33.95 8.12 46.08
C GLY A 36 32.51 7.60 46.03
N GLU A 37 31.51 8.39 46.44
CA GLU A 37 30.09 8.04 46.28
C GLU A 37 29.77 7.76 44.82
N THR A 38 28.90 6.78 44.55
CA THR A 38 28.52 6.40 43.17
C THR A 38 27.04 6.51 42.93
N ARG A 39 26.66 6.84 41.70
CA ARG A 39 25.28 6.73 41.23
C ARG A 39 25.23 6.15 39.82
N ASP A 40 24.17 5.41 39.55
CA ASP A 40 23.96 4.78 38.25
C ASP A 40 22.79 5.47 37.53
N GLU A 41 22.97 5.70 36.23
CA GLU A 41 21.96 6.26 35.33
C GLU A 41 21.71 5.31 34.16
N VAL A 42 20.47 5.31 33.69
CA VAL A 42 20.03 4.46 32.57
C VAL A 42 20.42 5.11 31.25
N ILE A 43 21.04 4.32 30.37
CA ILE A 43 21.21 4.69 28.96
C ILE A 43 20.04 4.08 28.20
N PRO A 44 19.09 4.86 27.67
CA PRO A 44 17.91 4.30 27.03
C PRO A 44 18.27 3.51 25.76
N ALA A 45 17.53 2.43 25.51
CA ALA A 45 17.55 1.71 24.25
C ALA A 45 17.12 2.66 23.12
N SER A 46 17.75 2.54 21.96
CA SER A 46 17.40 3.37 20.80
C SER A 46 17.72 2.66 19.48
N HIS A 47 16.93 2.97 18.46
CA HIS A 47 17.14 2.50 17.09
C HIS A 47 17.78 3.59 16.24
N HIS A 48 18.56 3.17 15.25
CA HIS A 48 19.17 4.05 14.25
C HIS A 48 18.51 3.81 12.89
N TYR A 49 17.35 4.44 12.68
CA TYR A 49 16.58 4.27 11.45
C TYR A 49 17.21 4.99 10.26
N VAL A 50 17.17 4.31 9.11
CA VAL A 50 17.47 4.83 7.79
C VAL A 50 16.24 4.66 6.92
N ASP A 51 15.92 5.69 6.15
CA ASP A 51 14.69 5.76 5.39
C ASP A 51 14.89 5.27 3.95
N THR A 52 13.92 4.53 3.44
CA THR A 52 13.81 4.14 2.03
C THR A 52 12.43 4.52 1.52
N VAL A 53 12.38 5.32 0.46
CA VAL A 53 11.12 5.76 -0.14
C VAL A 53 10.73 4.84 -1.29
N THR A 54 9.53 4.27 -1.20
CA THR A 54 8.86 3.54 -2.26
C THR A 54 7.87 4.46 -2.94
N ALA A 55 8.07 4.76 -4.22
CA ALA A 55 7.15 5.61 -4.99
C ALA A 55 5.82 4.87 -5.29
N PRO A 56 4.68 5.58 -5.36
CA PRO A 56 3.43 4.99 -5.81
C PRO A 56 3.51 4.59 -7.28
N THR A 57 2.74 3.57 -7.64
CA THR A 57 2.51 3.13 -9.03
C THR A 57 1.07 3.40 -9.43
N CYS A 58 0.66 3.01 -10.65
CA CYS A 58 -0.73 3.16 -11.08
C CYS A 58 -1.74 2.41 -10.16
N THR A 59 -1.30 1.33 -9.50
CA THR A 59 -2.19 0.44 -8.75
C THR A 59 -1.78 0.20 -7.30
N GLN A 60 -0.56 0.60 -6.91
CA GLN A 60 -0.05 0.43 -5.55
C GLN A 60 0.36 1.76 -4.96
N ASP A 61 0.01 1.96 -3.69
CA ASP A 61 0.45 3.09 -2.90
C ASP A 61 1.97 3.08 -2.72
N GLY A 62 2.55 4.27 -2.66
CA GLY A 62 3.91 4.52 -2.19
C GLY A 62 3.93 4.69 -0.68
N TYR A 63 5.11 4.59 -0.08
CA TYR A 63 5.32 4.72 1.37
C TYR A 63 6.79 4.92 1.69
N THR A 64 7.09 5.35 2.91
CA THR A 64 8.45 5.37 3.45
C THR A 64 8.63 4.17 4.38
N THR A 65 9.73 3.43 4.21
CA THR A 65 10.17 2.37 5.12
C THR A 65 11.33 2.87 5.94
N HIS A 66 11.21 2.76 7.27
CA HIS A 66 12.27 3.06 8.22
C HIS A 66 12.90 1.75 8.66
N THR A 67 14.20 1.57 8.44
CA THR A 67 14.91 0.35 8.83
C THR A 67 16.08 0.68 9.73
N CYS A 68 16.11 0.09 10.92
CA CYS A 68 17.22 0.25 11.86
C CYS A 68 18.47 -0.43 11.29
N SER A 69 19.53 0.34 11.04
CA SER A 69 20.77 -0.17 10.44
C SER A 69 21.55 -1.14 11.35
N VAL A 70 21.18 -1.21 12.63
CA VAL A 70 21.86 -2.03 13.63
C VAL A 70 21.15 -3.37 13.83
N CYS A 71 19.83 -3.37 14.00
CA CYS A 71 19.06 -4.59 14.31
C CYS A 71 18.07 -5.04 13.23
N GLY A 72 17.88 -4.26 12.17
CA GLY A 72 16.94 -4.57 11.09
C GLY A 72 15.46 -4.40 11.45
N ASP A 73 15.15 -3.84 12.62
CA ASP A 73 13.78 -3.45 12.95
C ASP A 73 13.23 -2.50 11.89
N THR A 74 11.97 -2.68 11.52
CA THR A 74 11.38 -1.92 10.42
C THR A 74 9.93 -1.56 10.69
N TYR A 75 9.56 -0.36 10.26
CA TYR A 75 8.18 0.08 10.16
C TYR A 75 7.97 0.93 8.91
N THR A 76 6.73 1.13 8.50
CA THR A 76 6.38 1.97 7.34
C THR A 76 5.43 3.09 7.74
N ASP A 77 5.58 4.25 7.14
CA ASP A 77 4.67 5.38 7.28
C ASP A 77 4.56 6.19 5.98
N THR A 78 3.93 7.38 6.06
CA THR A 78 3.85 8.35 4.96
C THR A 78 3.32 7.72 3.67
N SER A 79 2.13 7.12 3.73
CA SER A 79 1.52 6.51 2.55
C SER A 79 1.08 7.57 1.55
N VAL A 80 1.41 7.33 0.28
CA VAL A 80 1.00 8.14 -0.87
C VAL A 80 0.14 7.25 -1.75
N ALA A 81 -1.11 7.65 -1.98
CA ALA A 81 -2.04 6.84 -2.76
C ALA A 81 -1.51 6.51 -4.17
N ALA A 82 -1.90 5.35 -4.69
CA ALA A 82 -1.64 4.95 -6.07
C ALA A 82 -2.03 6.08 -7.05
N LEU A 83 -1.25 6.22 -8.12
CA LEU A 83 -1.42 7.27 -9.13
C LEU A 83 -2.74 7.14 -9.92
N GLY A 84 -3.30 5.92 -9.95
CA GLY A 84 -4.38 5.56 -10.85
C GLY A 84 -3.90 5.41 -12.30
N HIS A 85 -4.84 5.12 -13.19
CA HIS A 85 -4.58 5.02 -14.62
C HIS A 85 -4.99 6.29 -15.35
N SER A 86 -4.10 6.81 -16.18
CA SER A 86 -4.40 7.83 -17.19
C SER A 86 -4.47 7.16 -18.55
N TYR A 87 -5.68 7.03 -19.11
CA TYR A 87 -5.94 6.30 -20.35
C TYR A 87 -6.04 7.25 -21.55
N GLU A 88 -5.45 6.84 -22.67
CA GLU A 88 -5.59 7.47 -23.98
C GLU A 88 -6.02 6.44 -25.02
N TRP A 89 -6.78 6.87 -26.04
CA TRP A 89 -7.25 5.99 -27.10
C TRP A 89 -6.19 5.78 -28.18
N VAL A 90 -5.85 4.53 -28.45
CA VAL A 90 -4.97 4.10 -29.54
C VAL A 90 -5.82 3.42 -30.60
N VAL A 91 -5.71 3.85 -31.86
CA VAL A 91 -6.42 3.26 -33.00
C VAL A 91 -5.66 2.01 -33.46
N ASP A 92 -6.32 0.86 -33.40
CA ASP A 92 -5.78 -0.41 -33.87
C ASP A 92 -6.02 -0.60 -35.38
N GLN A 93 -7.20 -0.18 -35.82
CA GLN A 93 -7.63 -0.26 -37.21
C GLN A 93 -8.40 1.01 -37.57
N GLU A 94 -7.92 1.73 -38.58
CA GLU A 94 -8.63 2.88 -39.12
C GLU A 94 -9.98 2.45 -39.73
N PRO A 95 -11.07 3.18 -39.48
CA PRO A 95 -12.32 2.97 -40.21
C PRO A 95 -12.13 3.31 -41.69
N THR A 96 -12.86 2.61 -42.55
CA THR A 96 -13.00 2.94 -43.96
C THR A 96 -14.44 3.35 -44.26
N ALA A 97 -14.74 3.72 -45.50
CA ALA A 97 -16.10 4.07 -45.91
C ALA A 97 -17.13 2.97 -45.63
N THR A 98 -16.72 1.69 -45.71
CA THR A 98 -17.63 0.53 -45.59
C THR A 98 -17.31 -0.39 -44.42
N GLN A 99 -16.13 -0.26 -43.80
CA GLN A 99 -15.67 -1.10 -42.70
C GLN A 99 -15.47 -0.24 -41.45
N ALA A 100 -16.06 -0.65 -40.32
CA ALA A 100 -15.73 -0.08 -39.03
C ALA A 100 -14.25 -0.34 -38.69
N GLY A 101 -13.63 0.62 -38.00
CA GLY A 101 -12.32 0.49 -37.37
C GLY A 101 -12.44 0.02 -35.92
N SER A 102 -11.32 0.04 -35.20
CA SER A 102 -11.27 -0.29 -33.78
C SER A 102 -10.20 0.51 -33.06
N ARG A 103 -10.41 0.73 -31.77
CA ARG A 103 -9.45 1.36 -30.86
C ARG A 103 -9.56 0.78 -29.46
N HIS A 104 -8.49 0.90 -28.70
CA HIS A 104 -8.47 0.58 -27.28
C HIS A 104 -7.91 1.74 -26.47
N GLN A 105 -8.21 1.76 -25.18
CA GLN A 105 -7.54 2.63 -24.23
C GLN A 105 -6.27 1.99 -23.73
N GLU A 106 -5.19 2.74 -23.70
CA GLU A 106 -3.92 2.33 -23.12
C GLU A 106 -3.48 3.35 -22.07
N CYS A 107 -3.05 2.87 -20.90
CA CYS A 107 -2.54 3.74 -19.86
C CYS A 107 -1.17 4.29 -20.26
N THR A 108 -1.05 5.61 -20.36
CA THR A 108 0.19 6.27 -20.82
C THR A 108 1.38 6.09 -19.88
N VAL A 109 1.12 5.68 -18.63
CA VAL A 109 2.16 5.49 -17.60
C VAL A 109 2.66 4.04 -17.55
N CYS A 110 1.78 3.05 -17.67
CA CYS A 110 2.14 1.64 -17.45
C CYS A 110 1.71 0.67 -18.56
N GLY A 111 1.04 1.14 -19.62
CA GLY A 111 0.57 0.32 -20.74
C GLY A 111 -0.61 -0.60 -20.40
N ALA A 112 -1.24 -0.45 -19.22
CA ALA A 112 -2.43 -1.21 -18.89
C ALA A 112 -3.55 -0.93 -19.91
N LEU A 113 -4.18 -1.99 -20.41
CA LEU A 113 -5.29 -1.87 -21.37
C LEU A 113 -6.60 -1.58 -20.63
N GLY A 114 -7.32 -0.58 -21.13
CA GLY A 114 -8.64 -0.17 -20.65
C GLY A 114 -9.76 -0.66 -21.58
N ALA A 115 -10.73 0.21 -21.83
CA ALA A 115 -11.86 -0.10 -22.70
C ALA A 115 -11.44 -0.33 -24.16
N THR A 116 -12.18 -1.16 -24.88
CA THR A 116 -12.06 -1.34 -26.33
C THR A 116 -13.37 -0.96 -27.00
N GLU A 117 -13.29 -0.29 -28.14
CA GLU A 117 -14.44 0.18 -28.90
C GLU A 117 -14.25 -0.03 -30.40
N THR A 118 -15.36 -0.15 -31.11
CA THR A 118 -15.38 -0.05 -32.57
C THR A 118 -15.55 1.39 -32.99
N ILE A 119 -14.84 1.81 -34.04
CA ILE A 119 -15.00 3.14 -34.65
C ILE A 119 -15.92 2.97 -35.86
N PRO A 120 -17.07 3.66 -35.93
CA PRO A 120 -17.97 3.54 -37.07
C PRO A 120 -17.28 3.81 -38.40
N ALA A 121 -17.74 3.14 -39.47
CA ALA A 121 -17.29 3.40 -40.83
C ALA A 121 -17.53 4.88 -41.21
N THR A 122 -16.63 5.48 -42.00
CA THR A 122 -16.71 6.91 -42.36
C THR A 122 -17.81 7.22 -43.38
N GLY A 123 -18.38 6.20 -44.02
CA GLY A 123 -19.35 6.33 -45.10
C GLY A 123 -18.74 6.75 -46.44
N THR A 124 -19.52 6.54 -47.49
CA THR A 124 -19.35 7.11 -48.84
C THR A 124 -20.69 7.69 -49.23
N GLU A 125 -20.78 8.99 -49.44
CA GLU A 125 -21.86 9.58 -50.23
C GLU A 125 -21.27 10.33 -51.43
N PRO A 126 -21.06 9.66 -52.58
CA PRO A 126 -21.23 10.28 -53.88
C PRO A 126 -22.71 10.12 -54.27
N GLY A 127 -23.52 11.08 -53.81
CA GLY A 127 -24.83 11.49 -54.31
C GLY A 127 -25.86 10.44 -54.71
N THR A 128 -26.94 10.32 -53.94
CA THR A 128 -28.32 10.27 -54.46
C THR A 128 -29.31 10.76 -53.39
N GLU A 129 -29.78 12.01 -53.51
CA GLU A 129 -31.06 12.43 -52.88
C GLU A 129 -32.23 11.59 -53.45
N PRO A 130 -33.24 11.21 -52.65
CA PRO A 130 -34.40 12.08 -52.49
C PRO A 130 -35.08 12.09 -51.10
N SER A 131 -35.38 13.31 -50.63
CA SER A 131 -36.67 13.79 -50.10
C SER A 131 -37.38 13.08 -48.92
N THR A 132 -37.46 13.81 -47.78
CA THR A 132 -38.71 14.18 -47.04
C THR A 132 -39.45 13.03 -46.30
N GLN A 133 -39.70 13.03 -44.99
CA GLN A 133 -40.33 14.06 -44.12
C GLN A 133 -40.26 13.65 -42.61
N PRO A 134 -40.89 14.35 -41.65
CA PRO A 134 -40.27 14.90 -40.44
C PRO A 134 -40.53 14.05 -39.17
N SER A 135 -39.95 14.43 -38.02
CA SER A 135 -40.66 14.68 -36.74
C SER A 135 -39.71 14.72 -35.53
N THR A 136 -39.69 15.91 -34.90
CA THR A 136 -39.57 16.18 -33.45
C THR A 136 -38.33 15.74 -32.67
N GLN A 137 -37.48 16.73 -32.37
CA GLN A 137 -36.88 16.88 -31.03
C GLN A 137 -37.98 17.00 -29.96
N PRO A 138 -37.67 16.66 -28.69
CA PRO A 138 -37.39 17.75 -27.77
C PRO A 138 -36.07 17.58 -27.02
N SER A 139 -35.41 18.72 -26.82
CA SER A 139 -34.28 18.93 -25.93
C SER A 139 -34.70 18.75 -24.47
N THR A 140 -33.94 17.96 -23.70
CA THR A 140 -33.90 18.09 -22.24
C THR A 140 -32.52 17.70 -21.69
N GLN A 141 -31.75 18.69 -21.23
CA GLN A 141 -30.94 18.61 -20.02
C GLN A 141 -31.54 19.66 -19.05
N PRO A 142 -31.46 19.55 -17.72
CA PRO A 142 -30.38 18.90 -16.95
C PRO A 142 -30.87 18.00 -15.79
N GLN A 143 -29.96 17.23 -15.17
CA GLN A 143 -29.78 17.14 -13.70
C GLN A 143 -28.76 16.05 -13.33
N ALA A 144 -28.01 16.35 -12.28
CA ALA A 144 -27.04 15.49 -11.63
C ALA A 144 -27.68 14.19 -11.10
N GLY A 145 -26.90 13.11 -11.12
CA GLY A 145 -27.27 11.83 -10.52
C GLY A 145 -26.13 10.84 -10.60
N SER A 146 -25.46 10.63 -9.46
CA SER A 146 -24.59 9.48 -9.23
C SER A 146 -25.28 8.18 -9.61
N THR A 147 -24.66 7.36 -10.44
CA THR A 147 -24.59 5.91 -10.22
C THR A 147 -23.38 5.34 -10.95
N VAL A 148 -22.49 4.78 -10.14
CA VAL A 148 -21.40 3.85 -10.45
C VAL A 148 -21.87 2.70 -11.36
N PRO A 149 -21.15 2.32 -12.43
CA PRO A 149 -21.30 1.00 -13.01
C PRO A 149 -20.51 0.00 -12.14
N SER A 150 -21.24 -0.82 -11.38
CA SER A 150 -20.69 -2.01 -10.74
C SER A 150 -20.66 -3.13 -11.76
N THR A 151 -19.54 -3.30 -12.47
CA THR A 151 -19.22 -4.56 -13.15
C THR A 151 -18.64 -5.50 -12.11
N GLY A 152 -19.52 -5.98 -11.23
CA GLY A 152 -19.22 -7.04 -10.29
C GLY A 152 -19.39 -8.39 -10.97
N ASP A 153 -18.34 -8.89 -11.60
CA ASP A 153 -18.28 -10.28 -12.03
C ASP A 153 -17.86 -11.11 -10.80
N HIS A 154 -18.83 -11.45 -9.93
CA HIS A 154 -18.59 -12.24 -8.71
C HIS A 154 -18.38 -13.74 -8.97
N SER A 155 -17.88 -14.09 -10.17
CA SER A 155 -17.58 -15.46 -10.61
C SER A 155 -16.28 -16.03 -10.04
N HIS A 156 -15.43 -15.21 -9.39
CA HIS A 156 -14.22 -15.70 -8.71
C HIS A 156 -14.41 -15.98 -7.21
N LEU A 157 -15.43 -15.39 -6.56
CA LEU A 157 -15.64 -15.51 -5.12
C LEU A 157 -16.27 -16.87 -4.73
N THR A 158 -17.16 -17.41 -5.57
CA THR A 158 -17.78 -18.72 -5.35
C THR A 158 -16.78 -19.87 -5.51
N VAL A 159 -15.80 -19.72 -6.42
CA VAL A 159 -14.72 -20.70 -6.62
C VAL A 159 -13.75 -20.68 -5.44
N TYR A 160 -13.38 -19.51 -4.91
CA TYR A 160 -12.46 -19.38 -3.79
C TYR A 160 -13.06 -19.84 -2.45
N VAL A 161 -14.34 -19.56 -2.19
CA VAL A 161 -15.05 -20.01 -0.98
C VAL A 161 -15.25 -21.54 -1.00
N GLY A 162 -15.47 -22.13 -2.18
CA GLY A 162 -15.52 -23.59 -2.35
C GLY A 162 -14.19 -24.28 -2.05
N ILE A 163 -13.07 -23.69 -2.51
CA ILE A 163 -11.72 -24.24 -2.28
C ILE A 163 -11.33 -24.15 -0.79
N LEU A 164 -11.62 -23.04 -0.11
CA LEU A 164 -11.32 -22.89 1.32
C LEU A 164 -12.14 -23.85 2.20
N ALA A 165 -13.40 -24.13 1.87
CA ALA A 165 -14.23 -25.08 2.61
C ALA A 165 -13.71 -26.52 2.54
N VAL A 166 -13.17 -26.95 1.39
CA VAL A 166 -12.58 -28.28 1.22
C VAL A 166 -11.27 -28.42 2.02
N CYS A 167 -10.45 -27.37 2.08
CA CYS A 167 -9.21 -27.38 2.86
C CYS A 167 -9.44 -27.46 4.38
N VAL A 168 -10.47 -26.79 4.91
CA VAL A 168 -10.77 -26.81 6.36
C VAL A 168 -11.27 -28.20 6.81
N LEU A 169 -12.05 -28.90 5.97
CA LEU A 169 -12.50 -30.26 6.28
C LEU A 169 -11.36 -31.30 6.26
N ALA A 170 -10.37 -31.13 5.39
CA ALA A 170 -9.19 -32.00 5.36
C ALA A 170 -8.30 -31.83 6.61
N LEU A 171 -8.14 -30.60 7.11
CA LEU A 171 -7.33 -30.32 8.30
C LEU A 171 -7.99 -30.80 9.61
N ALA A 172 -9.32 -30.69 9.71
CA ALA A 172 -10.06 -31.21 10.87
C ALA A 172 -10.02 -32.75 10.96
N GLY A 173 -10.05 -33.45 9.82
CA GLY A 173 -9.93 -34.91 9.74
C GLY A 173 -8.58 -35.44 10.23
N VAL A 174 -7.48 -34.78 9.87
CA VAL A 174 -6.12 -35.15 10.30
C VAL A 174 -5.92 -34.90 11.81
N GLY A 175 -6.45 -33.79 12.35
CA GLY A 175 -6.39 -33.48 13.77
C GLY A 175 -7.11 -34.52 14.65
N ALA A 176 -8.28 -34.98 14.25
CA ALA A 176 -9.04 -36.00 14.97
C ALA A 176 -8.33 -37.37 15.00
N VAL A 177 -7.65 -37.74 13.92
CA VAL A 177 -6.86 -38.99 13.84
C VAL A 177 -5.60 -38.91 14.71
N ALA A 178 -4.91 -37.75 14.74
CA ALA A 178 -3.72 -37.55 15.57
C ALA A 178 -4.05 -37.56 17.08
N VAL A 179 -5.18 -36.98 17.50
CA VAL A 179 -5.62 -37.01 18.90
C VAL A 179 -6.06 -38.43 19.32
N ARG A 180 -6.70 -39.20 18.43
CA ARG A 180 -7.05 -40.61 18.72
C ARG A 180 -5.84 -41.53 18.85
N ARG A 181 -4.74 -41.27 18.12
CA ARG A 181 -3.47 -42.03 18.26
C ARG A 181 -2.67 -41.70 19.52
N ARG A 182 -2.84 -40.50 20.09
CA ARG A 182 -2.21 -40.13 21.38
C ARG A 182 -2.97 -40.62 22.62
N ARG A 183 -4.23 -41.06 22.45
CA ARG A 183 -5.09 -41.55 23.54
C ARG A 183 -5.28 -43.07 23.57
N ARG A 184 -4.60 -43.81 22.68
CA ARG A 184 -4.39 -45.26 22.80
C ARG A 184 -2.94 -45.51 23.15
#